data_AF-F7SZU1-F1
#
_entry.id   AF-F7SZU1-F1
#
_cell.length_a   1.000
_cell.length_b   1.000
_cell.length_c   1.000
_cell.angle_alpha   90.00
_cell.angle_beta   90.00
_cell.angle_gamma   90.00
#
_symmetry.space_group_name_H-M   'P 1'
#
loop_
_entity.id
_entity.type
_entity.pdbx_description
1 polymer ?
#
loop_
_entity_poly.entity_id
_entity_poly.type
_entity_poly.pdbx_seq_one_letter_code
_entity_poly.pdbx_strand_id
1 'polypeptide(L)'
;MELTLPGKLQKALEREAEDAKRTLHAHLVRKLENITPPAESIDPKPLHANLPRLVAYLERMPGVSVLSSEVTRDAYWWVKLTLDLAHPLAWRVVQELGFVLNDLSLQEKLPTVFKPVSPPPYLNGGPEECLAWVIESTWNYIDPGWIAETLEGYLPKPVDEAAAWAGQ
;
A
#
# COMPACT_ATOMS: atom_id res chain seq x y z
N MET A 1 -13.43 19.20 17.68
CA MET A 1 -14.08 19.48 16.39
C MET A 1 -15.52 19.03 16.50
N GLU A 2 -16.49 19.91 16.25
CA GLU A 2 -17.90 19.52 16.16
C GLU A 2 -18.18 19.03 14.73
N LEU A 3 -18.78 17.85 14.61
CA LEU A 3 -19.04 17.18 13.34
C LEU A 3 -20.55 17.26 13.05
N THR A 4 -20.93 18.08 12.07
CA THR A 4 -22.34 18.23 11.66
C THR A 4 -22.68 17.17 10.61
N LEU A 5 -23.53 16.21 10.96
CA LEU A 5 -23.93 15.12 10.08
C LEU A 5 -25.23 15.46 9.30
N PRO A 6 -25.34 15.08 8.02
CA PRO A 6 -26.61 15.19 7.29
C PRO A 6 -27.71 14.38 8.00
N GLY A 7 -28.92 14.94 8.10
CA GLY A 7 -30.00 14.35 8.93
C GLY A 7 -30.39 12.90 8.59
N LYS A 8 -30.23 12.47 7.32
CA LYS A 8 -30.44 11.05 6.94
C LYS A 8 -29.36 10.13 7.53
N LEU A 9 -28.09 10.55 7.46
CA LEU A 9 -26.97 9.80 7.99
C LEU A 9 -27.01 9.73 9.52
N GLN A 10 -27.34 10.86 10.16
CA GLN A 10 -27.50 10.90 11.62
C GLN A 10 -28.54 9.89 12.11
N LYS A 11 -29.74 9.86 11.51
CA LYS A 11 -30.80 8.91 11.89
C LYS A 11 -30.39 7.45 11.72
N ALA A 12 -29.65 7.14 10.65
CA ALA A 12 -29.14 5.78 10.43
C ALA A 12 -28.15 5.38 11.54
N LEU A 13 -27.22 6.27 11.89
CA LEU A 13 -26.23 6.03 12.93
C LEU A 13 -26.84 5.99 14.34
N GLU A 14 -27.89 6.78 14.60
CA GLU A 14 -28.65 6.72 15.86
C GLU A 14 -29.31 5.36 16.05
N ARG A 15 -29.93 4.83 14.99
CA ARG A 15 -30.51 3.48 15.01
C ARG A 15 -29.45 2.41 15.26
N GLU A 16 -28.32 2.46 14.57
CA GLU A 16 -27.22 1.50 14.80
C GLU A 16 -26.65 1.61 16.23
N ALA A 17 -26.63 2.81 16.81
CA ALA A 17 -26.20 3.02 18.19
C ALA A 17 -27.18 2.41 19.19
N GLU A 18 -28.50 2.59 18.97
CA GLU A 18 -29.57 2.00 19.79
C GLU A 18 -29.55 0.47 19.73
N ASP A 19 -29.49 -0.11 18.53
CA ASP A 19 -29.40 -1.56 18.31
C ASP A 19 -28.18 -2.14 19.05
N ALA A 20 -27.09 -1.38 19.09
CA ALA A 20 -25.85 -1.75 19.74
C ALA A 20 -25.73 -1.30 21.22
N LYS A 21 -26.84 -0.83 21.82
CA LYS A 21 -26.98 -0.42 23.23
C LYS A 21 -25.90 0.56 23.70
N ARG A 22 -25.58 1.57 22.89
CA ARG A 22 -24.55 2.59 23.19
C ARG A 22 -25.01 3.97 22.76
N THR A 23 -24.37 5.02 23.28
CA THR A 23 -24.65 6.39 22.84
C THR A 23 -24.20 6.60 21.39
N LEU A 24 -24.84 7.53 20.67
CA LEU A 24 -24.43 7.89 19.30
C LEU A 24 -22.95 8.26 19.24
N HIS A 25 -22.46 9.04 20.21
CA HIS A 25 -21.05 9.43 20.29
C HIS A 25 -20.13 8.22 20.43
N ALA A 26 -20.40 7.31 21.38
CA ALA A 26 -19.59 6.10 21.55
C ALA A 26 -19.64 5.18 20.32
N HIS A 27 -20.78 5.15 19.63
CA HIS A 27 -20.92 4.40 18.38
C HIS A 27 -20.07 4.97 17.25
N LEU A 28 -20.11 6.29 17.07
CA LEU A 28 -19.31 7.02 16.10
C LEU A 28 -17.82 6.84 16.35
N VAL A 29 -17.36 7.05 17.59
CA VAL A 29 -15.95 6.85 17.97
C VAL A 29 -15.50 5.45 17.60
N ARG A 30 -16.23 4.42 18.01
CA ARG A 30 -15.87 3.03 17.70
C ARG A 30 -15.85 2.72 16.20
N LYS A 31 -16.79 3.27 15.42
CA LYS A 31 -16.77 3.10 13.95
C LYS A 31 -15.55 3.76 13.35
N LEU A 32 -15.21 4.97 13.79
CA LEU A 32 -14.03 5.70 13.31
C LEU A 32 -12.74 4.97 13.70
N GLU A 33 -12.62 4.48 14.93
CA GLU A 33 -11.48 3.67 15.39
C GLU A 33 -11.34 2.37 14.58
N ASN A 34 -12.44 1.74 14.16
CA ASN A 34 -12.37 0.55 13.32
C ASN A 34 -11.89 0.86 11.89
N ILE A 35 -12.21 2.05 11.36
CA ILE A 35 -11.82 2.45 10.00
C ILE A 35 -10.38 3.00 10.00
N THR A 36 -10.04 3.76 11.02
CA THR A 36 -8.74 4.41 11.20
C THR A 36 -8.36 4.31 12.68
N PRO A 37 -7.75 3.20 13.10
CA PRO A 37 -7.34 3.02 14.48
C PRO A 37 -6.33 4.11 14.86
N PRO A 38 -6.40 4.68 16.07
CA PRO A 38 -5.36 5.56 16.57
C PRO A 38 -3.99 4.88 16.50
N ALA A 39 -2.95 5.59 16.10
CA ALA A 39 -1.61 5.02 15.97
C ALA A 39 -1.14 4.34 17.27
N GLU A 40 -1.52 4.89 18.42
CA GLU A 40 -1.21 4.37 19.75
C GLU A 40 -1.89 3.03 20.07
N SER A 41 -2.96 2.70 19.35
CA SER A 41 -3.70 1.44 19.50
C SER A 41 -3.17 0.32 18.59
N ILE A 42 -2.30 0.65 17.64
CA ILE A 42 -1.74 -0.29 16.67
C ILE A 42 -0.43 -0.81 17.22
N ASP A 43 -0.25 -2.13 17.26
CA ASP A 43 1.07 -2.72 17.51
C ASP A 43 1.86 -2.68 16.19
N PRO A 44 2.94 -1.89 16.07
CA PRO A 44 3.71 -1.82 14.84
C PRO A 44 4.67 -3.00 14.66
N LYS A 45 4.83 -3.88 15.68
CA LYS A 45 5.77 -5.01 15.61
C LYS A 45 5.54 -5.93 14.42
N PRO A 46 4.30 -6.32 14.06
CA PRO A 46 4.06 -7.15 12.87
C PRO A 46 4.48 -6.44 11.59
N LEU A 47 4.23 -5.14 11.47
CA LEU A 47 4.63 -4.34 10.31
C LEU A 47 6.16 -4.34 10.17
N HIS A 48 6.89 -4.13 11.26
CA HIS A 48 8.35 -4.23 11.26
C HIS A 48 8.87 -5.63 10.94
N ALA A 49 8.19 -6.67 11.42
CA ALA A 49 8.58 -8.07 11.16
C ALA A 49 8.34 -8.47 9.70
N ASN A 50 7.29 -7.95 9.07
CA ASN A 50 6.85 -8.36 7.74
C ASN A 50 7.31 -7.43 6.61
N LEU A 51 7.68 -6.18 6.89
CA LEU A 51 8.24 -5.27 5.88
C LEU A 51 9.48 -5.88 5.17
N PRO A 52 10.44 -6.52 5.87
CA PRO A 52 11.55 -7.21 5.21
C PRO A 52 11.12 -8.32 4.24
N ARG A 53 9.99 -8.99 4.49
CA ARG A 53 9.46 -10.02 3.58
C ARG A 53 8.98 -9.40 2.26
N LEU A 54 8.29 -8.26 2.34
CA LEU A 54 7.90 -7.51 1.14
C LEU A 54 9.12 -7.02 0.36
N VAL A 55 10.11 -6.44 1.06
CA VAL A 55 11.38 -6.00 0.45
C VAL A 55 12.07 -7.15 -0.28
N ALA A 56 12.26 -8.29 0.40
CA ALA A 56 12.91 -9.46 -0.18
C ALA A 56 12.14 -10.02 -1.39
N TYR A 57 10.81 -9.93 -1.39
CA TYR A 57 10.00 -10.32 -2.53
C TYR A 57 10.19 -9.37 -3.73
N LEU A 58 10.21 -8.06 -3.50
CA LEU A 58 10.42 -7.05 -4.55
C LEU A 58 11.82 -7.15 -5.17
N GLU A 59 12.85 -7.44 -4.37
CA GLU A 59 14.24 -7.60 -4.85
C GLU A 59 14.44 -8.79 -5.79
N ARG A 60 13.50 -9.74 -5.82
CA ARG A 60 13.53 -10.86 -6.77
C ARG A 60 13.06 -10.47 -8.16
N MET A 61 12.36 -9.35 -8.30
CA MET A 61 11.80 -8.94 -9.59
C MET A 61 12.90 -8.48 -10.56
N PRO A 62 12.79 -8.81 -11.85
CA PRO A 62 13.80 -8.46 -12.83
C PRO A 62 14.00 -6.94 -12.94
N GLY A 63 15.24 -6.49 -12.76
CA GLY A 63 15.61 -5.09 -12.85
C GLY A 63 15.14 -4.22 -11.68
N VAL A 64 14.59 -4.77 -10.60
CA VAL A 64 14.22 -4.00 -9.40
C VAL A 64 15.40 -3.92 -8.43
N SER A 65 15.56 -2.77 -7.79
CA SER A 65 16.47 -2.61 -6.65
C SER A 65 15.79 -1.79 -5.57
N VAL A 66 15.68 -2.33 -4.35
CA VAL A 66 15.12 -1.59 -3.22
C VAL A 66 16.20 -0.67 -2.65
N LEU A 67 15.90 0.63 -2.55
CA LEU A 67 16.80 1.63 -2.02
C LEU A 67 16.69 1.75 -0.50
N SER A 68 15.46 1.77 -0.01
CA SER A 68 15.15 1.93 1.41
C SER A 68 13.69 1.59 1.70
N SER A 69 13.39 1.34 2.96
CA SER A 69 12.04 1.10 3.44
C SER A 69 11.93 1.46 4.91
N GLU A 70 10.76 1.90 5.35
CA GLU A 70 10.54 2.28 6.75
C GLU A 70 9.09 2.05 7.17
N VAL A 71 8.88 1.72 8.44
CA VAL A 71 7.57 1.83 9.12
C VAL A 71 7.58 3.15 9.90
N THR A 72 6.60 4.00 9.65
CA THR A 72 6.49 5.31 10.31
C THR A 72 5.98 5.16 11.74
N ARG A 73 6.09 6.23 12.53
CA ARG A 73 5.55 6.28 13.89
C ARG A 73 4.04 6.06 13.94
N ASP A 74 3.35 6.46 12.88
CA ASP A 74 1.91 6.33 12.74
C ASP A 74 1.54 4.98 12.11
N ALA A 75 2.43 3.99 12.11
CA ALA A 75 2.22 2.63 11.61
C ALA A 75 1.85 2.54 10.11
N TYR A 76 2.18 3.56 9.33
CA TYR A 76 2.27 3.41 7.87
C TYR A 76 3.61 2.76 7.51
N TRP A 77 3.75 2.28 6.29
CA TRP A 77 5.04 1.87 5.76
C TRP A 77 5.19 2.29 4.31
N TRP A 78 6.45 2.39 3.89
CA TRP A 78 6.81 2.61 2.50
C TRP A 78 8.06 1.83 2.12
N VAL A 79 8.16 1.48 0.83
CA VAL A 79 9.33 0.90 0.19
C VAL A 79 9.68 1.76 -1.02
N LYS A 80 10.88 2.32 -1.03
CA LYS A 80 11.43 3.08 -2.14
C LYS A 80 12.35 2.18 -2.96
N LEU A 81 12.14 2.16 -4.27
CA LEU A 81 12.88 1.31 -5.20
C LEU A 81 13.25 2.05 -6.48
N THR A 82 14.19 1.48 -7.22
CA THR A 82 14.53 1.84 -8.60
C THR A 82 14.31 0.64 -9.52
N LEU A 83 14.20 0.94 -10.81
CA LEU A 83 14.14 -0.03 -11.89
C LEU A 83 15.27 0.28 -12.87
N ASP A 84 16.00 -0.75 -13.29
CA ASP A 84 16.89 -0.67 -14.43
C ASP A 84 16.05 -0.48 -15.70
N LEU A 85 15.98 0.75 -16.18
CA LEU A 85 15.19 1.12 -17.35
C LEU A 85 15.70 0.47 -18.65
N ALA A 86 16.95 -0.01 -18.68
CA ALA A 86 17.49 -0.75 -19.80
C ALA A 86 17.09 -2.24 -19.77
N HIS A 87 16.59 -2.73 -18.62
CA HIS A 87 16.16 -4.12 -18.50
C HIS A 87 14.92 -4.37 -19.38
N PRO A 88 14.91 -5.41 -20.24
CA PRO A 88 13.80 -5.66 -21.18
C PRO A 88 12.42 -5.82 -20.54
N LEU A 89 12.38 -6.18 -19.25
CA LEU A 89 11.16 -6.39 -18.48
C LEU A 89 10.77 -5.21 -17.58
N ALA A 90 11.55 -4.11 -17.53
CA ALA A 90 11.32 -3.01 -16.60
C ALA A 90 9.89 -2.46 -16.66
N TRP A 91 9.40 -2.16 -17.86
CA TRP A 91 8.06 -1.63 -18.05
C TRP A 91 6.95 -2.67 -17.82
N ARG A 92 7.24 -3.97 -17.98
CA ARG A 92 6.31 -5.04 -17.59
C ARG A 92 6.17 -5.09 -16.07
N VAL A 93 7.27 -5.00 -15.34
CA VAL A 93 7.25 -4.90 -13.87
C VAL A 93 6.44 -3.69 -13.42
N VAL A 94 6.66 -2.51 -14.02
CA VAL A 94 5.86 -1.30 -13.73
C VAL A 94 4.37 -1.52 -13.99
N GLN A 95 4.02 -2.13 -15.12
CA GLN A 95 2.63 -2.40 -15.50
C GLN A 95 1.94 -3.34 -14.51
N GLU A 96 2.58 -4.46 -14.18
CA GLU A 96 2.06 -5.47 -13.28
C GLU A 96 1.94 -4.95 -11.84
N LEU A 97 2.98 -4.25 -11.33
CA LEU A 97 2.92 -3.60 -10.02
C LEU A 97 1.85 -2.52 -9.97
N GLY A 98 1.73 -1.70 -11.03
CA GLY A 98 0.69 -0.69 -11.12
C GLY A 98 -0.70 -1.29 -11.09
N PHE A 99 -0.93 -2.36 -11.85
CA PHE A 99 -2.21 -3.07 -11.84
C PHE A 99 -2.53 -3.63 -10.45
N VAL A 100 -1.62 -4.41 -9.85
CA VAL A 100 -1.88 -5.07 -8.56
C VAL A 100 -1.97 -4.06 -7.40
N LEU A 101 -1.04 -3.12 -7.29
CA LEU A 101 -0.96 -2.23 -6.13
C LEU A 101 -1.95 -1.05 -6.20
N ASN A 102 -2.43 -0.68 -7.38
CA ASN A 102 -3.33 0.47 -7.55
C ASN A 102 -4.77 0.10 -7.96
N ASP A 103 -4.96 -0.99 -8.71
CA ASP A 103 -6.21 -1.24 -9.46
C ASP A 103 -6.66 -2.73 -9.50
N LEU A 104 -6.21 -3.57 -8.56
CA LEU A 104 -6.47 -5.03 -8.57
C LEU A 104 -7.96 -5.44 -8.61
N SER A 105 -8.90 -4.51 -8.46
CA SER A 105 -10.32 -4.79 -8.72
C SER A 105 -11.10 -3.52 -9.04
N LEU A 106 -12.11 -3.65 -9.92
CA LEU A 106 -13.17 -2.64 -10.09
C LEU A 106 -14.02 -2.46 -8.82
N GLN A 107 -13.92 -3.38 -7.85
CA GLN A 107 -14.72 -3.39 -6.62
C GLN A 107 -13.92 -3.15 -5.34
N GLU A 108 -12.65 -3.55 -5.26
CA GLU A 108 -11.81 -3.34 -4.06
C GLU A 108 -10.35 -3.03 -4.41
N LYS A 109 -9.92 -1.78 -4.20
CA LYS A 109 -8.52 -1.38 -4.35
C LYS A 109 -7.73 -1.89 -3.15
N LEU A 110 -6.50 -2.37 -3.40
CA LEU A 110 -5.58 -2.61 -2.29
C LEU A 110 -5.31 -1.29 -1.55
N PRO A 111 -5.10 -1.33 -0.22
CA PRO A 111 -4.79 -0.15 0.57
C PRO A 111 -3.30 0.22 0.43
N THR A 112 -2.85 0.32 -0.81
CA THR A 112 -1.50 0.67 -1.22
C THR A 112 -1.54 1.64 -2.40
N VAL A 113 -0.42 2.32 -2.66
CA VAL A 113 -0.19 3.03 -3.91
C VAL A 113 1.24 2.79 -4.40
N PHE A 114 1.40 2.64 -5.71
CA PHE A 114 2.66 2.59 -6.43
C PHE A 114 2.76 3.79 -7.37
N LYS A 115 3.76 4.65 -7.16
CA LYS A 115 3.93 5.90 -7.91
C LYS A 115 5.40 6.31 -8.08
N PRO A 116 5.76 7.04 -9.15
CA PRO A 116 7.06 7.67 -9.26
C PRO A 116 7.19 8.84 -8.27
N VAL A 117 8.38 9.05 -7.71
CA VAL A 117 8.63 10.10 -6.70
C VAL A 117 9.83 11.00 -7.00
N SER A 118 10.38 10.89 -8.20
CA SER A 118 11.60 11.63 -8.55
C SER A 118 11.33 13.07 -8.96
N PRO A 119 12.22 14.01 -8.57
CA PRO A 119 12.13 15.38 -9.04
C PRO A 119 12.34 15.45 -10.55
N PRO A 120 11.86 16.52 -11.21
CA PRO A 120 11.98 16.68 -12.65
C PRO A 120 13.43 16.60 -13.15
N PRO A 121 13.66 16.16 -14.41
CA PRO A 121 15.01 15.93 -14.92
C PRO A 121 15.95 17.13 -14.87
N TYR A 122 15.39 18.34 -14.98
CA TYR A 122 16.17 19.58 -14.92
C TYR A 122 16.73 19.93 -13.53
N LEU A 123 16.34 19.20 -12.47
CA LEU A 123 16.88 19.38 -11.13
C LEU A 123 17.99 18.38 -10.81
N ASN A 124 17.81 17.10 -11.16
CA ASN A 124 18.68 16.02 -10.68
C ASN A 124 19.19 15.06 -11.77
N GLY A 125 18.85 15.25 -13.04
CA GLY A 125 19.26 14.33 -14.11
C GLY A 125 18.11 13.47 -14.66
N GLY A 126 18.40 12.71 -15.71
CA GLY A 126 17.39 11.95 -16.46
C GLY A 126 16.75 10.80 -15.65
N PRO A 127 15.69 10.17 -16.18
CA PRO A 127 15.06 9.02 -15.55
C PRO A 127 16.04 7.87 -15.22
N GLU A 128 17.06 7.65 -16.05
CA GLU A 128 18.09 6.62 -15.82
C GLU A 128 18.92 6.86 -14.56
N GLU A 129 19.09 8.12 -14.16
CA GLU A 129 19.94 8.51 -13.04
C GLU A 129 19.13 8.70 -11.75
N CYS A 130 17.88 9.14 -11.90
CA CYS A 130 17.11 9.66 -10.78
C CYS A 130 15.73 9.05 -10.59
N LEU A 131 15.20 8.27 -11.54
CA LEU A 131 13.83 7.74 -11.41
C LEU A 131 13.77 6.69 -10.30
N ALA A 132 12.89 6.94 -9.34
CA ALA A 132 12.59 6.10 -8.21
C ALA A 132 11.07 6.04 -8.06
N TRP A 133 10.62 4.93 -7.49
CA TRP A 133 9.23 4.66 -7.21
C TRP A 133 9.07 4.39 -5.73
N VAL A 134 7.87 4.65 -5.23
CA VAL A 134 7.47 4.29 -3.88
C VAL A 134 6.24 3.41 -3.95
N ILE A 135 6.27 2.34 -3.17
CA ILE A 135 5.11 1.58 -2.73
C ILE A 135 4.83 2.01 -1.29
N GLU A 136 3.64 2.49 -0.97
CA GLU A 136 3.29 2.90 0.39
C GLU A 136 1.88 2.45 0.76
N SER A 137 1.68 2.12 2.04
CA SER A 137 0.36 1.83 2.60
C SER A 137 -0.49 3.10 2.63
N THR A 138 -1.77 2.99 2.30
CA THR A 138 -2.72 4.10 2.42
C THR A 138 -3.41 4.15 3.78
N TRP A 139 -3.34 3.09 4.58
CA TRP A 139 -3.82 2.99 5.97
C TRP A 139 -2.72 2.52 6.92
N ASN A 140 -2.86 2.86 8.21
CA ASN A 140 -1.84 2.70 9.26
C ASN A 140 -1.73 1.30 9.90
N TYR A 141 -2.35 0.28 9.34
CA TYR A 141 -2.33 -1.08 9.92
C TYR A 141 -2.20 -2.16 8.84
N ILE A 142 -1.89 -1.76 7.61
CA ILE A 142 -1.76 -2.70 6.50
C ILE A 142 -0.51 -3.52 6.71
N ASP A 143 -0.66 -4.83 6.83
CA ASP A 143 0.46 -5.75 6.95
C ASP A 143 1.23 -5.83 5.61
N PRO A 144 2.52 -5.44 5.56
CA PRO A 144 3.34 -5.61 4.36
C PRO A 144 3.45 -7.06 3.89
N GLY A 145 3.34 -8.02 4.83
CA GLY A 145 3.39 -9.45 4.52
C GLY A 145 2.20 -9.92 3.70
N TRP A 146 1.01 -9.39 3.99
CA TRP A 146 -0.18 -9.64 3.19
C TRP A 146 -0.05 -9.04 1.78
N ILE A 147 0.58 -7.88 1.64
CA ILE A 147 0.88 -7.30 0.32
C ILE A 147 1.86 -8.18 -0.45
N ALA A 148 2.90 -8.71 0.20
CA ALA A 148 3.84 -9.64 -0.42
C ALA A 148 3.12 -10.92 -0.92
N GLU A 149 2.25 -11.51 -0.10
CA GLU A 149 1.43 -12.67 -0.48
C GLU A 149 0.48 -12.37 -1.63
N THR A 150 -0.11 -11.17 -1.63
CA THR A 150 -0.98 -10.74 -2.72
C THR A 150 -0.20 -10.60 -4.01
N LEU A 151 0.96 -9.93 -4.00
CA LEU A 151 1.84 -9.84 -5.16
C LEU A 151 2.28 -11.23 -5.64
N GLU A 152 2.65 -12.13 -4.73
CA GLU A 152 2.96 -13.52 -5.05
C GLU A 152 1.76 -14.25 -5.66
N GLY A 153 0.53 -13.92 -5.26
CA GLY A 153 -0.70 -14.46 -5.83
C GLY A 153 -0.90 -14.12 -7.32
N TYR A 154 -0.63 -12.88 -7.69
CA TYR A 154 -0.98 -12.30 -9.00
C TYR A 154 0.17 -12.23 -10.01
N LEU A 155 1.41 -12.02 -9.54
CA LEU A 155 2.55 -11.83 -10.41
C LEU A 155 3.08 -13.16 -10.99
N PRO A 156 3.94 -13.11 -12.03
CA PRO A 156 4.54 -14.30 -12.63
C PRO A 156 5.19 -15.23 -11.61
N LYS A 157 5.04 -16.54 -11.85
CA LYS A 157 5.55 -17.60 -10.98
C LYS A 157 6.53 -18.51 -11.75
N PRO A 158 7.80 -18.61 -11.33
CA PRO A 158 8.42 -17.83 -10.25
C PRO A 158 8.78 -16.41 -10.70
N VAL A 159 8.77 -15.45 -9.77
CA VAL A 159 8.88 -14.01 -10.06
C VAL A 159 10.28 -13.58 -10.52
N ASP A 160 11.30 -14.36 -10.19
CA ASP A 160 12.71 -14.14 -10.51
C ASP A 160 13.13 -14.70 -11.88
N GLU A 161 12.27 -15.49 -12.53
CA GLU A 161 12.56 -16.05 -13.85
C GLU A 161 12.03 -15.17 -14.97
N ALA A 162 12.92 -14.54 -15.74
CA ALA A 162 12.56 -13.68 -16.87
C ALA A 162 11.60 -14.36 -17.88
N ALA A 163 11.68 -15.68 -18.05
CA ALA A 163 10.78 -16.45 -18.91
C ALA A 163 9.32 -16.42 -18.43
N ALA A 164 9.07 -16.39 -17.12
CA ALA A 164 7.73 -16.32 -16.56
C ALA A 164 7.02 -14.98 -16.90
N TRP A 165 7.80 -13.93 -17.18
CA TRP A 165 7.31 -12.60 -17.55
C TRP A 165 7.03 -12.44 -19.06
N ALA A 166 7.32 -13.46 -19.88
CA ALA A 166 7.21 -13.38 -21.33
C ALA A 166 5.77 -13.21 -21.84
N GLY A 167 4.77 -13.37 -20.98
CA GLY A 167 3.34 -13.35 -21.29
C GLY A 167 2.80 -14.77 -21.35
N GLN A 168 1.77 -15.05 -20.54
CA GLN A 168 0.94 -16.23 -20.73
C GLN A 168 0.02 -16.05 -21.93
#